data_AF-A0A7G2CG33-F1
#
_entry.id   AF-A0A7G2CG33-F1
#
_cell.length_a   1.000
_cell.length_b   1.000
_cell.length_c   1.000
_cell.angle_alpha   90.00
_cell.angle_beta   90.00
_cell.angle_gamma   90.00
#
_symmetry.space_group_name_H-M   'P 1'
#
loop_
_entity.id
_entity.type
_entity.pdbx_description
1 polymer ?
#
loop_
_entity_poly.entity_id
_entity_poly.type
_entity_poly.pdbx_seq_one_letter_code
_entity_poly.pdbx_strand_id
1 'polypeptide(L)'
;MRLASRRISVPLCWARPVSGGVGRGDLYYYNHLSTTKGSRVQTTQLGLRNNSQATFPQTGQLHIQKQILHARPSSKASTNAFSVPERTRWSYLIPSLFANIEKSLPTPLFDKYEAAQKLGDSSTLTEEEVLAIREAYRLFRYELARRLPLLEDGIAQAEVRHLMLWPGLFRRAGVKLPLEDVRDHHVALIPSKLLSSNSADTIPVEEAASFDQRLMVLTTNVRQCVEQELKTAPLDSSSPRRKRSSEQLSKEWTANWEWHSHQ
;
A
#
# COMPACT_ATOMS: atom_id res chain seq x y z
N MET A 1 -20.18 -26.07 -0.28
CA MET A 1 -20.20 -25.06 0.80
C MET A 1 -20.03 -23.69 0.16
N ARG A 2 -21.13 -22.93 0.01
CA ARG A 2 -21.13 -21.60 -0.62
C ARG A 2 -21.06 -20.57 0.51
N LEU A 3 -19.97 -19.81 0.57
CA LEU A 3 -19.81 -18.69 1.50
C LEU A 3 -20.89 -17.64 1.20
N ALA A 4 -21.53 -17.15 2.26
CA ALA A 4 -22.51 -16.08 2.17
C ALA A 4 -21.88 -14.88 1.47
N SER A 5 -22.50 -14.47 0.36
CA SER A 5 -22.11 -13.32 -0.43
C SER A 5 -22.19 -12.06 0.45
N ARG A 6 -21.03 -11.58 0.91
CA ARG A 6 -20.89 -10.26 1.54
C ARG A 6 -21.20 -9.21 0.48
N ARG A 7 -22.44 -8.71 0.46
CA ARG A 7 -22.83 -7.57 -0.38
C ARG A 7 -22.33 -6.28 0.25
N ILE A 8 -21.03 -6.05 0.15
CA ILE A 8 -20.48 -4.70 0.17
C ILE A 8 -20.61 -4.21 -1.27
N SER A 9 -21.35 -3.14 -1.50
CA SER A 9 -21.39 -2.47 -2.81
C SER A 9 -20.06 -1.79 -3.05
N VAL A 10 -19.05 -2.58 -3.39
CA VAL A 10 -17.77 -2.07 -3.86
C VAL A 10 -18.02 -1.58 -5.28
N PRO A 11 -17.79 -0.30 -5.61
CA PRO A 11 -17.75 0.10 -7.00
C PRO A 11 -16.65 -0.75 -7.64
N LEU A 12 -17.07 -1.71 -8.49
CA LEU A 12 -16.18 -2.51 -9.33
C LEU A 12 -15.55 -1.57 -10.36
N CYS A 13 -14.63 -0.73 -9.91
CA CYS A 13 -13.72 0.01 -10.75
C CYS A 13 -12.75 -1.04 -11.29
N TRP A 14 -13.11 -1.68 -12.39
CA TRP A 14 -12.17 -2.37 -13.25
C TRP A 14 -11.12 -1.34 -13.66
N ALA A 15 -10.02 -1.28 -12.92
CA ALA A 15 -8.92 -0.40 -13.21
C ALA A 15 -8.30 -0.87 -14.52
N ARG A 16 -8.67 -0.23 -15.62
CA ARG A 16 -8.04 -0.49 -16.91
C ARG A 16 -6.57 -0.09 -16.78
N PRO A 17 -5.62 -1.01 -17.03
CA PRO A 17 -4.22 -0.63 -17.05
C PRO A 17 -4.04 0.46 -18.11
N VAL A 18 -3.25 1.49 -17.79
CA VAL A 18 -2.74 2.38 -18.84
C VAL A 18 -1.83 1.50 -19.71
N SER A 19 -2.30 1.20 -20.92
CA SER A 19 -1.60 0.29 -21.84
C SER A 19 -0.17 0.77 -22.06
N GLY A 20 0.79 -0.16 -22.15
CA GLY A 20 2.19 0.20 -22.44
C GLY A 20 2.99 0.77 -21.26
N GLY A 21 2.44 0.84 -20.05
CA GLY A 21 3.08 1.49 -18.90
C GLY A 21 2.93 0.73 -17.56
N VAL A 22 2.84 1.51 -16.49
CA VAL A 22 2.70 1.08 -15.10
C VAL A 22 1.22 1.07 -14.74
N GLY A 23 0.74 -0.05 -14.19
CA GLY A 23 -0.65 -0.26 -13.81
C GLY A 23 -0.98 0.19 -12.38
N ARG A 24 -2.24 -0.01 -11.98
CA ARG A 24 -2.71 0.24 -10.61
C ARG A 24 -1.92 -0.65 -9.64
N GLY A 25 -1.28 -0.02 -8.66
CA GLY A 25 -0.50 -0.68 -7.62
C GLY A 25 0.85 -1.23 -8.04
N ASP A 26 1.33 -0.91 -9.24
CA ASP A 26 2.73 -1.15 -9.58
C ASP A 26 3.63 -0.12 -8.87
N LEU A 27 4.78 -0.58 -8.36
CA LEU A 27 5.69 0.26 -7.56
C LEU A 27 6.63 1.12 -8.41
N TYR A 28 6.97 0.61 -9.59
CA TYR A 28 7.87 1.29 -10.51
C TYR A 28 7.18 2.53 -11.07
N TYR A 29 7.76 3.71 -10.86
CA TYR A 29 7.25 4.93 -11.48
C TYR A 29 7.74 5.03 -12.94
N TYR A 30 6.80 5.25 -13.85
CA TYR A 30 7.10 5.43 -15.27
C TYR A 30 6.37 6.65 -15.80
N ASN A 31 7.12 7.67 -16.18
CA ASN A 31 6.58 8.77 -16.96
C ASN A 31 6.56 8.32 -18.44
N HIS A 32 5.36 8.17 -18.99
CA HIS A 32 5.17 7.67 -20.35
C HIS A 32 5.49 8.72 -21.43
N LEU A 33 5.58 10.00 -21.04
CA LEU A 33 6.00 11.11 -21.90
C LEU A 33 7.52 11.23 -21.96
N SER A 34 8.25 10.68 -20.98
CA SER A 34 9.70 10.74 -20.97
C SER A 34 10.32 9.43 -21.46
N THR A 35 11.32 9.56 -22.34
CA THR A 35 12.11 8.43 -22.86
C THR A 35 13.38 8.23 -22.03
N THR A 36 13.29 8.34 -20.71
CA THR A 36 14.46 8.27 -19.80
C THR A 36 15.16 6.91 -19.80
N LYS A 37 14.50 5.86 -20.29
CA LYS A 37 15.03 4.50 -20.37
C LYS A 37 15.56 4.09 -21.75
N GLY A 38 15.38 4.93 -22.77
CA GLY A 38 15.90 4.65 -24.10
C GLY A 38 17.36 5.08 -24.18
N SER A 39 18.28 4.14 -24.41
CA SER A 39 19.66 4.47 -24.76
C SER A 39 19.80 5.04 -26.19
N ARG A 40 18.72 4.96 -26.98
CA ARG A 40 18.66 5.41 -28.37
C ARG A 40 17.62 6.51 -28.50
N VAL A 41 17.96 7.55 -29.29
CA VAL A 41 17.00 8.57 -29.72
C VAL A 41 15.82 7.89 -30.41
N GLN A 42 14.60 8.29 -30.07
CA GLN A 42 13.39 7.72 -30.66
C GLN A 42 13.29 8.13 -32.14
N THR A 43 13.70 7.24 -33.04
CA THR A 43 13.68 7.49 -34.50
C THR A 43 12.33 7.19 -35.13
N THR A 44 11.50 6.36 -34.49
CA THR A 44 10.19 5.97 -35.00
C THR A 44 9.19 5.95 -33.85
N GLN A 45 8.05 6.61 -34.04
CA GLN A 45 6.96 6.61 -33.08
C GLN A 45 5.83 5.71 -33.58
N LEU A 46 5.47 4.72 -32.77
CA LEU A 46 4.32 3.86 -33.02
C LEU A 46 3.02 4.58 -32.64
N GLY A 47 1.92 4.22 -33.31
CA GLY A 47 0.58 4.74 -33.00
C GLY A 47 0.34 6.18 -33.48
N LEU A 48 1.07 6.64 -34.49
CA LEU A 48 0.76 7.89 -35.19
C LEU A 48 -0.43 7.69 -36.15
N ARG A 49 -1.27 8.72 -36.26
CA ARG A 49 -2.45 8.73 -37.13
C ARG A 49 -2.24 9.58 -38.39
N ASN A 50 -1.57 10.73 -38.26
CA ASN A 50 -1.42 11.70 -39.34
C ASN A 50 0.07 12.02 -39.57
N ASN A 51 0.45 12.27 -40.82
CA ASN A 51 1.83 12.65 -41.17
C ASN A 51 2.26 13.99 -40.55
N SER A 52 1.31 14.88 -40.23
CA SER A 52 1.58 16.13 -39.51
C SER A 52 2.19 15.91 -38.12
N GLN A 53 2.04 14.71 -37.56
CA GLN A 53 2.62 14.35 -36.26
C GLN A 53 4.12 14.06 -36.31
N ALA A 54 4.73 14.02 -37.51
CA ALA A 54 6.18 13.86 -37.66
C ALA A 54 6.96 15.06 -37.08
N THR A 55 6.42 16.28 -37.20
CA THR A 55 7.03 17.51 -36.67
C THR A 55 6.29 18.03 -35.44
N PHE A 56 4.97 17.82 -35.35
CA PHE A 56 4.14 18.28 -34.24
C PHE A 56 3.28 17.13 -33.68
N PRO A 57 3.82 16.32 -32.76
CA PRO A 57 3.18 15.08 -32.35
C PRO A 57 1.98 15.26 -31.40
N GLN A 58 1.77 16.46 -30.83
CA GLN A 58 0.61 16.79 -29.98
C GLN A 58 0.35 15.76 -28.84
N THR A 59 1.43 15.19 -28.28
CA THR A 59 1.38 14.05 -27.35
C THR A 59 0.67 14.30 -26.03
N GLY A 60 0.40 15.57 -25.68
CA GLY A 60 -0.42 15.94 -24.53
C GLY A 60 -1.93 15.77 -24.74
N GLN A 61 -2.40 15.58 -25.97
CA GLN A 61 -3.82 15.35 -26.25
C GLN A 61 -4.21 13.90 -25.95
N LEU A 62 -5.25 13.71 -25.12
CA LEU A 62 -5.67 12.39 -24.63
C LEU A 62 -5.91 11.33 -25.72
N HIS A 63 -6.48 11.74 -26.85
CA HIS A 63 -6.80 10.81 -27.94
C HIS A 63 -5.54 10.32 -28.69
N ILE A 64 -4.55 11.19 -28.87
CA ILE A 64 -3.26 10.85 -29.49
C ILE A 64 -2.44 10.01 -28.52
N GLN A 65 -2.39 10.42 -27.25
CA GLN A 65 -1.74 9.69 -26.18
C GLN A 65 -2.26 8.26 -26.06
N LYS A 66 -3.59 8.06 -26.09
CA LYS A 66 -4.22 6.74 -26.12
C LYS A 66 -3.70 5.89 -27.28
N GLN A 67 -3.64 6.43 -28.49
CA GLN A 67 -3.15 5.67 -29.66
C GLN A 67 -1.70 5.24 -29.49
N ILE A 68 -0.83 6.15 -29.07
CA ILE A 68 0.60 5.88 -28.84
C ILE A 68 0.78 4.81 -27.76
N LEU A 69 0.11 4.95 -26.61
CA LEU A 69 0.27 4.05 -25.47
C LEU A 69 -0.28 2.65 -25.74
N HIS A 70 -1.38 2.55 -26.50
CA HIS A 70 -1.96 1.27 -26.87
C HIS A 70 -1.20 0.54 -27.99
N ALA A 71 -0.43 1.27 -28.81
CA ALA A 71 0.44 0.66 -29.82
C ALA A 71 1.77 0.14 -29.25
N ARG A 72 2.12 0.51 -28.01
CA ARG A 72 3.36 0.06 -27.38
C ARG A 72 3.30 -1.42 -27.01
N PRO A 73 4.30 -2.23 -27.38
CA PRO A 73 4.44 -3.57 -26.84
C PRO A 73 4.76 -3.47 -25.33
N SER A 74 3.97 -4.13 -24.49
CA SER A 74 4.21 -4.16 -23.04
C SER A 74 4.53 -5.58 -22.61
N SER A 75 5.68 -5.76 -21.95
CA SER A 75 5.97 -7.00 -21.22
C SER A 75 5.29 -7.06 -19.86
N LYS A 76 4.79 -5.93 -19.34
CA LYS A 76 4.22 -5.81 -17.99
C LYS A 76 2.69 -5.89 -17.96
N ALA A 77 2.04 -5.54 -19.06
CA ALA A 77 0.63 -5.83 -19.26
C ALA A 77 0.55 -7.29 -19.70
N SER A 78 0.01 -8.15 -18.83
CA SER A 78 -0.33 -9.50 -19.22
C SER A 78 -1.32 -9.41 -20.38
N THR A 79 -0.94 -9.92 -21.55
CA THR A 79 -1.91 -10.12 -22.63
C THR A 79 -2.91 -11.19 -22.20
N ASN A 80 -4.09 -11.21 -22.82
CA ASN A 80 -5.18 -12.14 -22.49
C ASN A 80 -4.78 -13.64 -22.57
N ALA A 81 -3.59 -13.95 -23.10
CA ALA A 81 -3.08 -15.31 -23.25
C ALA A 81 -2.21 -15.80 -22.07
N PHE A 82 -1.79 -14.93 -21.14
CA PHE A 82 -0.96 -15.33 -20.01
C PHE A 82 -1.73 -15.31 -18.68
N SER A 83 -1.47 -16.30 -17.83
CA SER A 83 -1.97 -16.32 -16.46
C SER A 83 -1.46 -15.09 -15.69
N VAL A 84 -2.38 -14.26 -15.20
CA VAL A 84 -2.07 -13.06 -14.44
C VAL A 84 -1.99 -13.41 -12.96
N PRO A 85 -0.92 -13.03 -12.23
CA PRO A 85 -0.90 -13.20 -10.79
C PRO A 85 -2.00 -12.33 -10.16
N GLU A 86 -2.69 -12.85 -9.16
CA GLU A 86 -3.75 -12.12 -8.45
C GLU A 86 -3.16 -11.05 -7.53
N ARG A 87 -2.80 -9.90 -8.11
CA ARG A 87 -2.17 -8.78 -7.42
C ARG A 87 -3.07 -8.07 -6.41
N THR A 88 -4.38 -8.33 -6.44
CA THR A 88 -5.37 -7.74 -5.51
C THR A 88 -5.56 -8.56 -4.24
N ARG A 89 -5.00 -9.78 -4.15
CA ARG A 89 -5.17 -10.62 -2.97
C ARG A 89 -4.32 -10.12 -1.81
N TRP A 90 -4.93 -10.07 -0.63
CA TRP A 90 -4.25 -9.76 0.64
C TRP A 90 -3.12 -10.74 0.96
N SER A 91 -3.26 -12.01 0.55
CA SER A 91 -2.22 -13.04 0.71
C SER A 91 -0.93 -12.73 -0.06
N TYR A 92 -0.99 -11.91 -1.12
CA TYR A 92 0.17 -11.43 -1.84
C TYR A 92 0.64 -10.06 -1.33
N LEU A 93 -0.31 -9.14 -1.12
CA LEU A 93 0.00 -7.75 -0.77
C LEU A 93 0.65 -7.60 0.61
N ILE A 94 0.15 -8.32 1.63
CA ILE A 94 0.68 -8.21 2.98
C ILE A 94 2.12 -8.73 3.06
N PRO A 95 2.45 -9.95 2.57
CA PRO A 95 3.83 -10.40 2.55
C PRO A 95 4.75 -9.53 1.70
N SER A 96 4.27 -8.93 0.60
CA SER A 96 5.05 -7.98 -0.21
C SER A 96 5.49 -6.78 0.62
N LEU A 97 4.57 -6.19 1.40
CA LEU A 97 4.85 -5.05 2.26
C LEU A 97 5.83 -5.42 3.38
N PHE A 98 5.66 -6.57 4.02
CA PHE A 98 6.63 -7.07 5.01
C PHE A 98 8.02 -7.24 4.41
N ALA A 99 8.12 -7.90 3.24
CA ALA A 99 9.39 -8.12 2.57
C ALA A 99 10.10 -6.81 2.19
N ASN A 100 9.35 -5.74 1.88
CA ASN A 100 9.96 -4.43 1.64
C ASN A 100 10.46 -3.79 2.95
N ILE A 101 9.65 -3.83 4.02
CA ILE A 101 10.07 -3.30 5.31
C ILE A 101 11.31 -4.04 5.81
N GLU A 102 11.35 -5.37 5.76
CA GLU A 102 12.51 -6.18 6.18
C GLU A 102 13.79 -5.86 5.40
N LYS A 103 13.67 -5.53 4.10
CA LYS A 103 14.80 -5.11 3.27
C LYS A 103 15.28 -3.70 3.64
N SER A 104 14.36 -2.78 3.87
CA SER A 104 14.68 -1.39 4.21
C SER A 104 15.12 -1.21 5.66
N LEU A 105 14.60 -2.03 6.56
CA LEU A 105 14.79 -2.00 7.99
C LEU A 105 15.20 -3.40 8.48
N PRO A 106 16.51 -3.69 8.52
CA PRO A 106 17.01 -4.97 9.01
C PRO A 106 16.62 -5.24 10.47
N THR A 107 16.40 -6.52 10.81
CA THR A 107 16.09 -6.97 12.18
C THR A 107 17.00 -6.38 13.27
N PRO A 108 18.35 -6.37 13.15
CA PRO A 108 19.19 -5.82 14.21
C PRO A 108 18.97 -4.31 14.43
N LEU A 109 18.61 -3.57 13.39
CA LEU A 109 18.34 -2.14 13.50
C LEU A 109 16.96 -1.89 14.15
N PHE A 110 15.98 -2.72 13.80
CA PHE A 110 14.66 -2.67 14.43
C PHE A 110 14.71 -3.02 15.93
N ASP A 111 15.49 -4.02 16.33
CA ASP A 111 15.59 -4.42 17.74
C ASP A 111 16.23 -3.31 18.58
N LYS A 112 17.25 -2.64 18.04
CA LYS A 112 17.83 -1.42 18.62
C LYS A 112 16.79 -0.31 18.74
N TYR A 113 16.02 -0.07 17.68
CA TYR A 113 14.95 0.93 17.68
C TYR A 113 13.86 0.60 18.74
N GLU A 114 13.44 -0.66 18.85
CA GLU A 114 12.44 -1.08 19.84
C GLU A 114 12.99 -0.94 21.28
N ALA A 115 14.27 -1.26 21.50
CA ALA A 115 14.94 -1.05 22.79
C ALA A 115 15.00 0.45 23.14
N ALA A 116 15.39 1.30 22.18
CA ALA A 116 15.43 2.75 22.34
C ALA A 116 14.04 3.32 22.67
N GLN A 117 13.00 2.84 21.99
CA GLN A 117 11.62 3.27 22.23
C GLN A 117 11.11 2.88 23.62
N LYS A 118 11.51 1.70 24.15
CA LYS A 118 11.16 1.25 25.50
C LYS A 118 11.90 2.03 26.59
N LEU A 119 13.15 2.41 26.33
CA LEU A 119 13.99 3.16 27.28
C LEU A 119 13.66 4.66 27.27
N GLY A 120 13.09 5.20 26.18
CA GLY A 120 12.83 6.63 26.03
C GLY A 120 14.08 7.44 25.68
N ASP A 121 15.22 6.78 25.50
CA ASP A 121 16.52 7.40 25.27
C ASP A 121 16.86 7.45 23.77
N SER A 122 16.66 8.62 23.17
CA SER A 122 17.03 8.87 21.76
C SER A 122 18.54 8.92 21.50
N SER A 123 19.36 8.94 22.56
CA SER A 123 20.83 8.95 22.49
C SER A 123 21.45 7.60 22.12
N THR A 124 20.64 6.53 22.13
CA THR A 124 21.08 5.16 21.82
C THR A 124 21.26 4.91 20.32
N LEU A 125 20.65 5.73 19.47
CA LEU A 125 20.69 5.61 18.01
C LEU A 125 21.70 6.61 17.42
N THR A 126 22.48 6.16 16.45
CA THR A 126 23.34 7.06 15.67
C THR A 126 22.51 7.90 14.71
N GLU A 127 23.03 9.06 14.28
CA GLU A 127 22.34 9.91 13.31
C GLU A 127 22.09 9.18 11.97
N GLU A 128 23.02 8.32 11.56
CA GLU A 128 22.88 7.47 10.38
C GLU A 128 21.76 6.44 10.53
N GLU A 129 21.64 5.80 11.69
CA GLU A 129 20.54 4.86 12.00
C GLU A 129 19.19 5.58 11.99
N VAL A 130 19.11 6.80 12.52
CA VAL A 130 17.90 7.63 12.47
C VAL A 130 17.51 7.98 11.03
N LEU A 131 18.47 8.32 10.18
CA LEU A 131 18.23 8.59 8.76
C LEU A 131 17.76 7.32 8.03
N ALA A 132 18.38 6.18 8.27
CA ALA A 132 17.98 4.90 7.69
C ALA A 132 16.54 4.53 8.07
N ILE A 133 16.14 4.70 9.33
CA ILE A 133 14.75 4.48 9.78
C ILE A 133 13.77 5.42 9.05
N ARG A 134 14.14 6.70 8.89
CA ARG A 134 13.31 7.68 8.17
C ARG A 134 13.13 7.30 6.70
N GLU A 135 14.18 6.83 6.05
CA GLU A 135 14.13 6.37 4.65
C GLU A 135 13.30 5.10 4.51
N ALA A 136 13.47 4.13 5.42
CA ALA A 136 12.66 2.92 5.46
C ALA A 136 11.16 3.26 5.57
N TYR A 137 10.79 4.19 6.47
CA TYR A 137 9.40 4.65 6.58
C TYR A 137 8.91 5.32 5.30
N ARG A 138 9.72 6.17 4.66
CA ARG A 138 9.34 6.83 3.39
C ARG A 138 9.07 5.81 2.29
N LEU A 139 9.91 4.79 2.16
CA LEU A 139 9.72 3.71 1.18
C LEU A 139 8.48 2.87 1.48
N PHE A 140 8.25 2.55 2.75
CA PHE A 140 7.04 1.86 3.19
C PHE A 140 5.78 2.67 2.90
N ARG A 141 5.74 3.97 3.24
CA ARG A 141 4.60 4.85 2.95
C ARG A 141 4.33 4.94 1.44
N TYR A 142 5.39 5.01 0.62
CA TYR A 142 5.26 5.00 -0.84
C TYR A 142 4.65 3.69 -1.36
N GLU A 143 5.14 2.54 -0.91
CA GLU A 143 4.57 1.25 -1.32
C GLU A 143 3.11 1.12 -0.87
N LEU A 144 2.84 1.45 0.40
CA LEU A 144 1.50 1.40 0.98
C LEU A 144 0.54 2.28 0.19
N ALA A 145 0.91 3.53 -0.16
CA ALA A 145 0.10 4.42 -0.98
C ALA A 145 -0.21 3.85 -2.37
N ARG A 146 0.75 3.16 -2.99
CA ARG A 146 0.53 2.48 -4.29
C ARG A 146 -0.40 1.28 -4.15
N ARG A 147 -0.27 0.50 -3.07
CA ARG A 147 -1.04 -0.73 -2.84
C ARG A 147 -2.40 -0.52 -2.18
N LEU A 148 -2.62 0.64 -1.53
CA LEU A 148 -3.85 0.97 -0.80
C LEU A 148 -5.13 0.73 -1.63
N PRO A 149 -5.20 1.16 -2.91
CA PRO A 149 -6.37 0.89 -3.72
C PRO A 149 -6.62 -0.60 -3.96
N LEU A 150 -5.56 -1.44 -4.02
CA LEU A 150 -5.71 -2.88 -4.23
C LEU A 150 -6.13 -3.59 -2.93
N LEU A 151 -5.69 -3.08 -1.77
CA LEU A 151 -6.09 -3.58 -0.45
C LEU A 151 -7.57 -3.29 -0.18
N GLU A 152 -8.05 -2.10 -0.54
CA GLU A 152 -9.47 -1.73 -0.46
C GLU A 152 -10.35 -2.65 -1.32
N ASP A 153 -9.98 -2.89 -2.57
CA ASP A 153 -10.73 -3.80 -3.47
C ASP A 153 -10.70 -5.25 -2.95
N GLY A 154 -9.58 -5.67 -2.35
CA GLY A 154 -9.32 -7.05 -1.94
C GLY A 154 -9.91 -7.45 -0.58
N ILE A 155 -10.44 -6.50 0.22
CA ILE A 155 -10.86 -6.77 1.60
C ILE A 155 -11.99 -7.78 1.70
N ALA A 156 -12.90 -7.79 0.71
CA ALA A 156 -14.05 -8.70 0.70
C ALA A 156 -13.67 -10.19 0.56
N GLN A 157 -12.47 -10.46 0.02
CA GLN A 157 -11.95 -11.82 -0.20
C GLN A 157 -10.75 -12.13 0.71
N ALA A 158 -10.42 -11.24 1.64
CA ALA A 158 -9.24 -11.38 2.49
C ALA A 158 -9.44 -12.50 3.52
N GLU A 159 -8.40 -13.31 3.72
CA GLU A 159 -8.37 -14.27 4.82
C GLU A 159 -7.99 -13.56 6.13
N VAL A 160 -8.65 -13.92 7.23
CA VAL A 160 -8.38 -13.35 8.56
C VAL A 160 -6.92 -13.43 8.96
N ARG A 161 -6.24 -14.52 8.59
CA ARG A 161 -4.81 -14.70 8.87
C ARG A 161 -3.96 -13.55 8.35
N HIS A 162 -4.29 -13.02 7.17
CA HIS A 162 -3.56 -11.90 6.57
C HIS A 162 -4.03 -10.55 7.12
N LEU A 163 -5.32 -10.43 7.46
CA LEU A 163 -5.86 -9.25 8.14
C LEU A 163 -5.26 -9.06 9.54
N MET A 164 -5.02 -10.15 10.27
CA MET A 164 -4.39 -10.14 11.59
C MET A 164 -2.94 -9.64 11.57
N LEU A 165 -2.25 -9.75 10.44
CA LEU A 165 -0.89 -9.24 10.29
C LEU A 165 -0.85 -7.73 10.02
N TRP A 166 -1.99 -7.11 9.70
CA TRP A 166 -2.08 -5.68 9.40
C TRP A 166 -1.44 -4.80 10.48
N PRO A 167 -1.69 -4.97 11.79
CA PRO A 167 -1.09 -4.13 12.83
C PRO A 167 0.40 -4.43 13.01
N GLY A 168 0.77 -5.71 12.94
CA GLY A 168 2.16 -6.15 13.02
C GLY A 168 3.04 -5.50 11.95
N LEU A 169 2.48 -5.22 10.78
CA LEU A 169 3.14 -4.51 9.69
C LEU A 169 3.46 -3.04 10.04
N PHE A 170 2.54 -2.32 10.68
CA PHE A 170 2.78 -0.95 11.14
C PHE A 170 3.72 -0.92 12.35
N ARG A 171 3.60 -1.87 13.27
CA ARG A 171 4.58 -2.04 14.36
C ARG A 171 5.98 -2.28 13.81
N ARG A 172 6.14 -3.15 12.81
CA ARG A 172 7.42 -3.42 12.17
C ARG A 172 7.98 -2.20 11.43
N ALA A 173 7.11 -1.36 10.86
CA ALA A 173 7.51 -0.08 10.26
C ALA A 173 7.83 1.02 11.29
N GLY A 174 7.55 0.80 12.59
CA GLY A 174 7.73 1.81 13.65
C GLY A 174 6.67 2.91 13.63
N VAL A 175 5.48 2.64 13.10
CA VAL A 175 4.43 3.64 12.84
C VAL A 175 3.17 3.27 13.61
N LYS A 176 2.57 4.24 14.31
CA LYS A 176 1.27 4.04 14.95
C LYS A 176 0.15 4.16 13.92
N LEU A 177 -0.85 3.29 14.03
CA LEU A 177 -2.05 3.38 13.22
C LEU A 177 -2.90 4.56 13.69
N PRO A 178 -3.48 5.35 12.79
CA PRO A 178 -4.47 6.35 13.18
C PRO A 178 -5.74 5.63 13.66
N LEU A 179 -5.94 5.58 14.98
CA LEU A 179 -7.14 5.06 15.63
C LEU A 179 -8.15 6.22 15.83
N GLU A 180 -9.44 5.90 15.88
CA GLU A 180 -10.59 6.84 15.76
C GLU A 180 -10.69 7.97 16.81
N ASP A 181 -9.76 8.11 17.75
CA ASP A 181 -9.80 9.16 18.79
C ASP A 181 -9.23 10.53 18.36
N VAL A 182 -8.95 10.72 17.07
CA VAL A 182 -8.35 11.97 16.61
C VAL A 182 -9.26 12.67 15.59
N ARG A 183 -10.44 13.07 16.07
CA ARG A 183 -11.21 14.15 15.40
C ARG A 183 -10.60 15.54 15.67
N ASP A 184 -9.67 15.64 16.63
CA ASP A 184 -9.11 16.93 17.06
C ASP A 184 -7.58 17.06 16.99
N HIS A 185 -6.82 16.12 16.41
CA HIS A 185 -5.35 16.30 16.27
C HIS A 185 -4.94 16.22 14.81
N HIS A 186 -4.92 17.39 14.19
CA HIS A 186 -3.93 17.66 13.16
C HIS A 186 -2.55 17.26 13.70
N VAL A 187 -1.96 16.22 13.11
CA VAL A 187 -0.50 16.03 12.99
C VAL A 187 0.26 15.98 14.32
N ALA A 188 0.49 14.77 14.82
CA ALA A 188 1.63 14.52 15.69
C ALA A 188 2.32 13.22 15.24
N LEU A 189 3.13 13.32 14.19
CA LEU A 189 4.36 12.55 13.95
C LEU A 189 5.03 13.17 12.71
N ILE A 190 5.98 14.07 12.98
CA ILE A 190 6.83 14.94 12.12
C ILE A 190 6.50 16.41 12.38
N PRO A 191 7.44 17.22 12.92
CA PRO A 191 7.25 18.65 13.12
C PRO A 191 6.87 19.32 11.80
N SER A 192 5.71 19.96 11.77
CA SER A 192 5.11 20.67 10.63
C SER A 192 5.93 21.89 10.14
N LYS A 193 7.20 22.04 10.55
CA LYS A 193 8.06 23.19 10.26
C LYS A 193 9.00 23.01 9.06
N LEU A 194 8.94 21.91 8.29
CA LEU A 194 9.91 21.65 7.21
C LEU A 194 9.33 21.36 5.82
N LEU A 195 8.04 21.57 5.59
CA LEU A 195 7.45 21.54 4.24
C LEU A 195 7.10 22.97 3.80
N SER A 196 8.14 23.79 3.60
CA SER A 196 8.03 25.05 2.87
C SER A 196 9.09 25.08 1.78
N SER A 197 8.73 24.56 0.62
CA SER A 197 9.24 25.05 -0.65
C SER A 197 8.16 24.90 -1.71
N ASN A 198 7.71 26.05 -2.21
CA ASN A 198 6.69 26.21 -3.24
C ASN A 198 7.19 25.66 -4.58
N SER A 199 7.14 24.35 -4.80
CA SER A 199 7.24 23.77 -6.14
C SER A 199 6.19 22.68 -6.33
N ALA A 200 5.46 22.79 -7.43
CA ALA A 200 4.25 22.04 -7.77
C ALA A 200 4.43 20.54 -8.06
N ASP A 201 5.51 19.93 -7.56
CA ASP A 201 5.77 18.49 -7.62
C ASP A 201 5.63 17.80 -6.25
N THR A 202 5.22 18.55 -5.22
CA THR A 202 4.73 17.96 -3.97
C THR A 202 3.35 17.38 -4.23
N ILE A 203 3.16 16.09 -3.90
CA ILE A 203 1.86 15.42 -3.81
C ILE A 203 0.87 16.45 -3.23
N PRO A 204 -0.21 16.82 -3.95
CA PRO A 204 -1.09 17.88 -3.48
C PRO A 204 -1.58 17.52 -2.08
N VAL A 205 -1.60 18.49 -1.17
CA VAL A 205 -1.98 18.32 0.24
C VAL A 205 -3.33 17.58 0.38
N GLU A 206 -4.20 17.69 -0.63
CA GLU A 206 -5.46 16.95 -0.78
C GLU A 206 -5.28 15.43 -0.96
N GLU A 207 -4.27 14.97 -1.72
CA GLU A 207 -3.95 13.54 -1.87
C GLU A 207 -3.34 12.96 -0.59
N ALA A 208 -2.58 13.74 0.17
CA ALA A 208 -2.02 13.32 1.46
C ALA A 208 -3.09 13.21 2.56
N ALA A 209 -4.00 14.20 2.65
CA ALA A 209 -5.15 14.14 3.54
C ALA A 209 -6.11 12.98 3.16
N SER A 210 -6.29 12.74 1.86
CA SER A 210 -7.03 11.58 1.34
C SER A 210 -6.37 10.25 1.72
N PHE A 211 -5.04 10.15 1.73
CA PHE A 211 -4.33 8.94 2.09
C PHE A 211 -4.55 8.54 3.56
N ASP A 212 -4.34 9.47 4.50
CA ASP A 212 -4.46 9.15 5.93
C ASP A 212 -5.93 8.82 6.30
N GLN A 213 -6.90 9.51 5.68
CA GLN A 213 -8.33 9.19 5.84
C GLN A 213 -8.68 7.81 5.28
N ARG A 214 -8.20 7.47 4.08
CA ARG A 214 -8.41 6.14 3.49
C ARG A 214 -7.74 5.05 4.29
N LEU A 215 -6.56 5.32 4.85
CA LEU A 215 -5.86 4.39 5.73
C LEU A 215 -6.65 4.14 7.02
N MET A 216 -7.25 5.17 7.62
CA MET A 216 -8.17 5.02 8.76
C MET A 216 -9.36 4.13 8.39
N VAL A 217 -10.07 4.45 7.30
CA VAL A 217 -11.23 3.67 6.84
C VAL A 217 -10.86 2.22 6.56
N LEU A 218 -9.71 1.97 5.93
CA LEU A 218 -9.24 0.62 5.69
C LEU A 218 -8.96 -0.11 7.02
N THR A 219 -8.30 0.57 7.97
CA THR A 219 -7.94 0.00 9.27
C THR A 219 -9.19 -0.33 10.10
N THR A 220 -10.21 0.52 10.08
CA THR A 220 -11.49 0.25 10.75
C THR A 220 -12.22 -0.92 10.10
N ASN A 221 -12.22 -1.01 8.77
CA ASN A 221 -12.80 -2.15 8.06
C ASN A 221 -12.07 -3.47 8.36
N VAL A 222 -10.73 -3.45 8.41
CA VAL A 222 -9.91 -4.61 8.79
C VAL A 222 -10.28 -5.07 10.20
N ARG A 223 -10.34 -4.13 11.15
CA ARG A 223 -10.73 -4.42 12.53
C ARG A 223 -12.12 -5.04 12.62
N GLN A 224 -13.11 -4.45 11.96
CA GLN A 224 -14.47 -5.00 11.93
C GLN A 224 -14.51 -6.40 11.32
N CYS A 225 -13.78 -6.66 10.23
CA CYS A 225 -13.72 -7.97 9.60
C CYS A 225 -13.12 -9.03 10.54
N VAL A 226 -12.00 -8.72 11.19
CA VAL A 226 -11.34 -9.65 12.13
C VAL A 226 -12.21 -9.89 13.36
N GLU A 227 -12.76 -8.84 13.97
CA GLU A 227 -13.63 -8.98 15.15
C GLU A 227 -14.91 -9.77 14.82
N GLN A 228 -15.51 -9.57 13.65
CA GLN A 228 -16.67 -10.35 13.21
C GLN A 228 -16.32 -11.82 13.02
N GLU A 229 -15.20 -12.14 12.36
CA GLU A 229 -14.81 -13.54 12.13
C GLU A 229 -14.36 -14.24 13.42
N LEU A 230 -13.68 -13.55 14.33
CA LEU A 230 -13.36 -14.10 15.65
C LEU A 230 -14.62 -14.35 16.50
N LYS A 231 -15.69 -13.56 16.32
CA LYS A 231 -16.99 -13.77 16.99
C LYS A 231 -17.80 -14.93 16.38
N THR A 232 -17.70 -15.18 15.07
CA THR A 232 -18.45 -16.26 14.40
C THR A 232 -17.74 -17.61 14.43
N ALA A 233 -16.40 -17.64 14.42
CA ALA A 233 -15.60 -18.86 14.54
C ALA A 233 -15.93 -19.80 15.72
N PRO A 234 -16.30 -19.34 16.94
CA PRO A 234 -16.62 -20.22 18.05
C PRO A 234 -17.94 -21.00 17.87
N LEU A 235 -18.90 -20.50 17.08
CA LEU A 235 -20.22 -21.11 16.92
C LEU A 235 -20.18 -22.41 16.10
N ASP A 236 -19.20 -22.57 15.21
CA ASP A 236 -19.06 -23.74 14.32
C ASP A 236 -18.11 -24.83 14.86
N SER A 237 -17.58 -24.69 16.09
CA SER A 237 -16.55 -25.60 16.63
C SER A 237 -17.03 -26.44 17.81
N SER A 238 -17.43 -27.69 17.53
CA SER A 238 -17.66 -28.73 18.55
C SER A 238 -16.36 -29.27 19.17
N SER A 239 -15.19 -28.93 18.62
CA SER A 239 -13.89 -29.43 19.04
C SER A 239 -13.16 -28.47 20.00
N PRO A 240 -12.74 -28.91 21.19
CA PRO A 240 -12.01 -28.07 22.16
C PRO A 240 -10.63 -27.59 21.64
N ARG A 241 -10.03 -28.31 20.68
CA ARG A 241 -8.76 -27.90 20.04
C ARG A 241 -8.92 -26.65 19.17
N ARG A 242 -10.07 -26.50 18.49
CA ARG A 242 -10.38 -25.33 17.66
C ARG A 242 -10.72 -24.10 18.51
N LYS A 243 -11.40 -24.30 19.64
CA LYS A 243 -11.68 -23.24 20.63
C LYS A 243 -10.39 -22.65 21.22
N ARG A 244 -9.44 -23.51 21.62
CA ARG A 244 -8.13 -23.05 22.10
C ARG A 244 -7.35 -22.28 21.03
N SER A 245 -7.42 -22.69 19.76
CA SER A 245 -6.77 -21.94 18.67
C SER A 245 -7.45 -20.59 18.39
N SER A 246 -8.77 -20.46 18.51
CA SER A 246 -9.45 -19.18 18.33
C SER A 246 -9.18 -18.21 19.48
N GLU A 247 -9.12 -18.70 20.72
CA GLU A 247 -8.75 -17.89 21.89
C GLU A 247 -7.30 -17.39 21.79
N GLN A 248 -6.40 -18.21 21.27
CA GLN A 248 -5.03 -17.81 21.01
C GLN A 248 -4.97 -16.71 19.94
N LEU A 249 -5.69 -16.86 18.83
CA LEU A 249 -5.77 -15.82 17.78
C LEU A 249 -6.38 -14.52 18.30
N SER A 250 -7.39 -14.58 19.18
CA SER A 250 -7.95 -13.37 19.79
C SER A 250 -6.94 -12.67 20.70
N LYS A 251 -6.13 -13.41 21.46
CA LYS A 251 -5.07 -12.84 22.31
C LYS A 251 -3.95 -12.22 21.48
N GLU A 252 -3.54 -12.88 20.39
CA GLU A 252 -2.55 -12.35 19.46
C GLU A 252 -3.05 -11.06 18.79
N TRP A 253 -4.33 -11.02 18.42
CA TRP A 253 -4.98 -9.82 17.88
C TRP A 253 -4.97 -8.67 18.89
N THR A 254 -5.38 -8.90 20.14
CA THR A 254 -5.41 -7.86 21.18
C THR A 254 -4.00 -7.35 21.50
N ALA A 255 -3.03 -8.24 21.66
CA ALA A 255 -1.64 -7.87 21.96
C ALA A 255 -1.01 -7.01 20.84
N ASN A 256 -1.32 -7.32 19.58
CA ASN A 256 -0.85 -6.51 18.45
C ASN A 256 -1.51 -5.14 18.41
N TRP A 257 -2.78 -5.05 18.81
CA TRP A 257 -3.53 -3.79 18.83
C TRP A 257 -3.17 -2.89 20.02
N GLU A 258 -2.85 -3.49 21.17
CA GLU A 258 -2.39 -2.79 22.39
C GLU A 258 -1.18 -1.91 22.10
N TRP A 259 -0.24 -2.40 21.28
CA TRP A 259 0.90 -1.58 20.85
C TRP A 259 0.44 -0.30 20.17
N HIS A 260 -0.65 -0.28 19.41
CA HIS A 260 -1.14 0.92 18.74
C HIS A 260 -1.97 1.85 19.63
N SER A 261 -2.52 1.36 20.75
CA SER A 261 -3.35 2.15 21.67
C SER A 261 -2.58 2.88 22.77
N HIS A 262 -1.38 2.42 23.14
CA HIS A 262 -0.56 3.11 24.13
C HIS A 262 0.12 4.34 23.51
N GLN A 263 -0.34 5.53 23.91
CA GLN A 263 0.33 6.83 23.81
C GLN A 263 0.88 7.24 25.16
#